data_AF-A0A2V5LHS1-F1
#
_entry.id   AF-A0A2V5LHS1-F1
#
_cell.length_a   1.000
_cell.length_b   1.000
_cell.length_c   1.000
_cell.angle_alpha   90.00
_cell.angle_beta   90.00
_cell.angle_gamma   90.00
#
_symmetry.space_group_name_H-M   'P 1'
#
loop_
_entity.id
_entity.type
_entity.pdbx_description
1 polymer ?
#
loop_
_entity_poly.entity_id
_entity_poly.type
_entity_poly.pdbx_seq_one_letter_code
_entity_poly.pdbx_strand_id
1 'polypeptide(L)' 'MKVYSSTSSFQQASDGSYQAVLMIEQAQVSYYTPDGTLDEALDPTVARADIVVATYTDAGWTAQTAEHLTKE' A
#
# COMPACT_ATOMS: atom_id res chain seq x y z
N MET A 1 5.50 -0.19 3.50
CA MET A 1 4.80 -1.08 2.56
C MET A 1 5.83 -2.03 1.96
N LYS A 2 5.62 -3.35 2.08
CA LYS A 2 6.45 -4.35 1.41
C LYS A 2 5.58 -5.11 0.41
N VAL A 3 6.02 -5.17 -0.84
CA VAL A 3 5.32 -5.88 -1.93
C VAL A 3 5.91 -7.28 -2.04
N TYR A 4 5.09 -8.31 -1.90
CA TYR A 4 5.53 -9.71 -1.97
C TYR A 4 5.45 -10.29 -3.39
N SER A 5 4.39 -9.96 -4.12
CA SER A 5 4.16 -10.42 -5.50
C SER A 5 3.13 -9.53 -6.20
N SER A 6 3.15 -9.56 -7.54
CA SER A 6 2.17 -8.92 -8.42
C SER A 6 1.64 -9.94 -9.42
N THR A 7 0.33 -9.97 -9.63
CA THR A 7 -0.33 -10.87 -10.59
C THR A 7 -0.98 -10.12 -11.75
N SER A 8 -0.93 -8.78 -11.76
CA SER A 8 -1.58 -7.93 -12.76
C SER A 8 -0.58 -7.38 -13.78
N SER A 9 -1.01 -7.27 -15.04
CA SER A 9 -0.31 -6.44 -16.01
C SER A 9 -0.47 -4.97 -15.65
N PHE A 10 0.64 -4.24 -15.46
CA PHE A 10 0.64 -2.80 -15.22
C PHE A 10 0.23 -2.07 -16.51
N GLN A 11 -1.06 -1.76 -16.63
CA GLN A 11 -1.56 -0.93 -17.72
C GLN A 11 -1.63 0.52 -17.24
N GLN A 12 -1.14 1.44 -18.06
CA GLN A 12 -1.25 2.86 -17.79
C GLN A 12 -2.67 3.33 -18.13
N ALA A 13 -3.31 4.03 -17.21
CA ALA A 13 -4.58 4.70 -17.43
C ALA A 13 -4.36 6.01 -18.22
N SER A 14 -5.45 6.56 -18.75
CA SER A 14 -5.41 7.79 -19.57
C SER A 14 -4.93 9.04 -18.81
N ASP A 15 -4.99 9.03 -17.47
CA ASP A 15 -4.49 10.08 -16.59
C ASP A 15 -3.00 9.89 -16.22
N GLY A 16 -2.36 8.86 -16.75
CA GLY A 16 -0.96 8.53 -16.50
C GLY A 16 -0.72 7.69 -15.25
N SER A 17 -1.76 7.34 -14.48
CA SER A 17 -1.67 6.43 -13.34
C SER A 17 -1.56 4.97 -13.80
N TYR A 18 -1.15 4.09 -12.88
CA TYR A 18 -1.08 2.66 -13.09
C TYR A 18 -1.88 1.96 -11.99
N GLN A 19 -2.65 0.96 -12.36
CA GLN A 19 -3.37 0.12 -11.41
C GLN A 19 -2.82 -1.31 -11.44
N ALA A 20 -2.51 -1.86 -10.27
CA ALA A 20 -2.08 -3.24 -10.13
C ALA A 20 -2.71 -3.90 -8.89
N VAL A 21 -2.95 -5.21 -8.98
CA VAL A 21 -3.29 -6.02 -7.81
C VAL A 21 -1.99 -6.57 -7.24
N LEU A 22 -1.71 -6.24 -5.97
CA LEU A 22 -0.49 -6.58 -5.26
C LEU A 22 -0.80 -7.26 -3.94
N MET A 23 0.08 -8.15 -3.50
CA MET A 23 0.07 -8.65 -2.13
C MET A 23 0.85 -7.70 -1.23
N ILE A 24 0.17 -7.05 -0.28
CA ILE A 24 0.72 -6.00 0.56
C ILE A 24 0.57 -6.36 2.04
N GLU A 25 1.65 -6.12 2.79
CA GLU A 25 1.67 -6.10 4.26
C GLU A 25 1.74 -4.64 4.75
N GLN A 26 0.86 -4.31 5.69
CA GLN A 26 0.95 -3.08 6.45
C GLN A 26 2.00 -3.25 7.56
N ALA A 27 2.95 -2.33 7.63
CA ALA A 27 3.93 -2.30 8.70
C ALA A 27 3.28 -1.90 10.03
N GLN A 28 3.95 -2.20 11.15
CA GLN A 28 3.54 -1.77 12.48
C GLN A 28 3.29 -0.25 12.49
N VAL A 29 2.18 0.16 13.09
CA VAL A 29 1.84 1.58 13.29
C VAL A 29 1.95 1.89 14.78
N SER A 30 2.76 2.88 15.14
CA SER A 30 2.93 3.33 16.52
C SER A 30 2.34 4.72 16.71
N TYR A 31 1.49 4.86 17.72
CA TYR A 31 0.88 6.10 18.17
C TYR A 31 1.63 6.60 19.41
N TYR A 32 1.90 7.89 19.44
CA TYR A 32 2.63 8.53 20.53
C TYR A 32 1.79 9.63 21.15
N THR A 33 1.84 9.73 22.47
CA THR A 33 1.30 10.86 23.23
C THR A 33 2.05 12.16 22.89
N PRO A 34 1.52 13.35 23.25
CA PRO A 34 2.20 14.61 22.99
C PRO A 34 3.58 14.76 23.67
N ASP A 35 3.84 14.02 24.75
CA ASP A 35 5.14 13.97 25.43
C ASP A 35 6.12 12.95 24.78
N GLY A 36 5.70 12.27 23.72
CA GLY A 36 6.50 11.32 22.95
C GLY A 36 6.52 9.90 23.53
N THR A 37 5.74 9.62 24.58
CA THR A 37 5.58 8.26 25.10
C THR A 37 4.75 7.42 24.13
N LEU A 38 5.08 6.12 23.99
CA LEU A 38 4.27 5.20 23.19
C LEU A 38 2.89 5.04 23.85
N ASP A 39 1.84 5.36 23.12
CA ASP A 39 0.44 5.20 23.55
C ASP A 39 -0.08 3.82 23.13
N GLU A 40 -0.01 3.53 21.83
CA GLU A 40 -0.50 2.30 21.23
C GLU A 40 0.41 1.85 20.07
N ALA A 41 0.51 0.54 19.87
CA ALA A 41 1.12 -0.02 18.66
C ALA A 41 0.15 -1.04 18.03
N LEU A 42 -0.17 -0.82 16.76
CA LEU A 42 -0.91 -1.78 15.94
C LEU A 42 0.08 -2.72 15.27
N ASP A 43 -0.10 -4.02 15.49
CA ASP A 43 0.72 -5.05 14.88
C ASP A 43 0.67 -5.02 13.34
N PRO A 44 1.74 -5.47 12.66
CA PRO A 44 1.70 -5.70 11.24
C PRO A 44 0.55 -6.62 10.83
N THR A 45 -0.03 -6.37 9.66
CA THR A 45 -1.11 -7.21 9.13
C THR A 45 -0.56 -8.32 8.24
N VAL A 46 -1.24 -9.47 8.19
CA VAL A 46 -0.88 -10.52 7.23
C VAL A 46 -1.04 -9.98 5.81
N ALA A 47 -0.06 -10.27 4.94
CA ALA A 47 -0.10 -9.83 3.56
C ALA A 47 -1.39 -10.29 2.86
N ARG A 48 -2.11 -9.34 2.25
CA ARG A 48 -3.37 -9.60 1.53
C ARG A 48 -3.41 -8.88 0.19
N ALA A 49 -4.32 -9.31 -0.67
CA ALA A 49 -4.48 -8.76 -2.00
C ALA A 49 -5.16 -7.39 -1.92
N ASP A 50 -4.45 -6.37 -2.37
CA ASP A 50 -4.92 -5.00 -2.44
C ASP A 50 -4.80 -4.48 -3.87
N ILE A 51 -5.73 -3.63 -4.27
CA ILE A 51 -5.64 -2.83 -5.49
C ILE A 51 -4.81 -1.59 -5.16
N VAL A 52 -3.71 -1.40 -5.89
CA VAL A 52 -2.86 -0.22 -5.77
C VAL A 52 -2.99 0.64 -7.00
N VAL A 53 -3.23 1.94 -6.79
CA VAL A 53 -3.06 2.97 -7.81
C VAL A 53 -1.74 3.67 -7.52
N ALA A 54 -0.86 3.74 -8.53
CA ALA A 54 0.46 4.31 -8.39
C ALA A 54 0.82 5.19 -9.59
N THR A 55 1.74 6.13 -9.38
CA THR A 55 2.40 6.88 -10.44
C THR A 55 3.86 6.49 -10.54
N TYR A 56 4.40 6.50 -11.75
CA TYR A 56 5.83 6.34 -12.00
C TYR A 56 6.41 7.68 -12.47
N THR A 57 7.46 8.12 -11.80
CA THR A 57 8.23 9.32 -12.16
C THR A 57 9.71 8.97 -12.28
N ASP A 58 10.55 9.92 -12.65
CA ASP A 58 12.01 9.72 -12.70
C ASP A 58 12.63 9.33 -11.34
N ALA A 59 11.92 9.61 -10.24
CA ALA A 59 12.31 9.22 -8.88
C ALA A 59 11.84 7.80 -8.47
N GLY A 60 11.06 7.12 -9.32
CA GLY A 60 10.52 5.79 -9.07
C GLY A 60 9.00 5.76 -8.89
N TRP A 61 8.52 4.64 -8.33
CA TRP A 61 7.10 4.37 -8.09
C TRP A 61 6.61 5.03 -6.80
N THR A 62 5.47 5.73 -6.87
CA THR A 62 4.75 6.25 -5.71
C THR A 62 3.34 5.68 -5.68
N ALA A 63 3.00 4.95 -4.62
CA ALA A 63 1.62 4.52 -4.39
C ALA A 63 0.77 5.71 -3.96
N GLN A 64 -0.35 5.94 -4.64
CA GLN A 64 -1.32 6.98 -4.31
C GLN A 64 -2.42 6.43 -3.40
N THR A 65 -2.96 5.25 -3.74
CA THR A 65 -3.95 4.55 -2.92
C THR A 65 -3.63 3.05 -2.89
N ALA A 66 -4.03 2.39 -1.81
CA ALA A 66 -4.03 0.94 -1.66
C ALA A 66 -5.32 0.54 -0.94
N GLU A 67 -6.17 -0.22 -1.63
CA GLU A 67 -7.49 -0.61 -1.14
C GLU A 67 -7.62 -2.12 -1.11
N HIS A 68 -8.26 -2.65 -0.07
CA HIS A 68 -8.43 -4.09 0.07
C HIS A 68 -9.32 -4.64 -1.04
N LEU A 69 -8.86 -5.71 -1.69
CA LEU A 69 -9.69 -6.44 -2.62
C LEU A 69 -10.75 -7.23 -1.83
N THR A 70 -11.91 -6.62 -1.61
CA THR A 70 -13.06 -7.28 -0.98
C THR A 70 -13.83 -8.09 -2.02
N LYS A 71 -14.19 -9.33 -1.71
CA LYS A 71 -15.34 -9.96 -2.36
C LYS A 71 -16.59 -9.26 -1.84
N GLU A 72 -17.47 -8.81 -2.72
CA GLU A 72 -18.88 -8.61 -2.34
C GLU A 72 -19.49 -9.92 -1.84
#